data_AF-A0A8H7HKA5-F1
#
_entry.id   AF-A0A8H7HKA5-F1
#
_cell.length_a   1.000
_cell.length_b   1.000
_cell.length_c   1.000
_cell.angle_alpha   90.00
_cell.angle_beta   90.00
_cell.angle_gamma   90.00
#
_symmetry.space_group_name_H-M   'P 1'
#
loop_
_entity.id
_entity.type
_entity.pdbx_description
1 polymer ?
#
loop_
_entity_poly.entity_id
_entity_poly.type
_entity_poly.pdbx_seq_one_letter_code
_entity_poly.pdbx_strand_id
1 'polypeptide(L)'
;MVQEITFPIELVERLPSDSQRYEDIEPGASFVSIVPNSLMDQQSCQAQMEQSTHPEWKRYCSPTEGRPYYWIPDLNVFTESDVTKEHVLRRIGQCAQEILSALQGSNKSDYDIVLKVPETREGGGTCNYYLVDHSSETVFWLREVSTTTLGLPKARSSNHLQLLLSEQFWVHYEYMPPPHRDLRRNAKKLLATLGTFSIDASSSSGSVSPFDQGECEMYSRALAQVLSNGDLIDINWCLGQYNSHER
;
A
#
# COMPACT_ATOMS: atom_id res chain seq x y z
N MET A 1 30.14 -19.71 -22.55
CA MET A 1 29.37 -18.47 -22.72
C MET A 1 27.92 -18.88 -22.90
N VAL A 2 27.17 -19.00 -21.80
CA VAL A 2 25.76 -19.37 -21.87
C VAL A 2 25.03 -18.06 -22.11
N GLN A 3 24.42 -17.89 -23.28
CA GLN A 3 23.47 -16.80 -23.51
C GLN A 3 22.28 -17.06 -22.59
N GLU A 4 22.11 -16.22 -21.57
CA GLU A 4 20.86 -16.16 -20.82
C GLU A 4 19.77 -15.75 -21.80
N ILE A 5 18.90 -16.69 -22.12
CA ILE A 5 17.69 -16.43 -22.90
C ILE A 5 16.78 -15.60 -21.98
N THR A 6 16.84 -14.27 -22.10
CA THR A 6 15.89 -13.37 -21.46
C THR A 6 14.54 -13.54 -22.13
N PHE A 7 13.65 -14.30 -21.49
CA PHE A 7 12.23 -14.30 -21.84
C PHE A 7 11.65 -12.91 -21.55
N PRO A 8 10.76 -12.38 -22.41
CA PRO A 8 10.08 -11.12 -22.14
C PRO A 8 9.31 -11.22 -20.82
N ILE A 9 9.34 -10.12 -20.06
CA ILE A 9 8.64 -10.04 -18.77
C ILE A 9 7.16 -9.86 -19.06
N GLU A 10 6.34 -10.63 -18.37
CA GLU A 10 4.89 -10.50 -18.47
C GLU A 10 4.40 -9.62 -17.32
N LEU A 11 4.06 -8.37 -17.64
CA LEU A 11 3.35 -7.49 -16.72
C LEU A 11 1.91 -7.97 -16.57
N VAL A 12 1.48 -8.23 -15.33
CA VAL A 12 0.15 -8.75 -15.01
C VAL A 12 -0.60 -7.74 -14.13
N GLU A 13 -1.75 -7.27 -14.60
CA GLU A 13 -2.61 -6.37 -13.84
C GLU A 13 -3.17 -7.08 -12.59
N ARG A 14 -2.97 -6.48 -11.41
CA ARG A 14 -3.48 -7.00 -10.14
C ARG A 14 -4.09 -5.91 -9.26
N LEU A 15 -4.98 -6.32 -8.36
CA LEU A 15 -5.52 -5.43 -7.34
C LEU A 15 -4.56 -5.31 -6.15
N PRO A 16 -4.55 -4.17 -5.44
CA PRO A 16 -3.96 -4.06 -4.11
C PRO A 16 -4.41 -5.17 -3.15
N SER A 17 -5.71 -5.50 -3.13
CA SER A 17 -6.28 -6.54 -2.26
C SER A 17 -5.83 -7.97 -2.62
N ASP A 18 -5.32 -8.22 -3.83
CA ASP A 18 -4.81 -9.54 -4.22
C ASP A 18 -3.52 -9.92 -3.48
N SER A 19 -2.89 -8.98 -2.77
CA SER A 19 -1.68 -9.30 -2.01
C SER A 19 -1.97 -10.25 -0.83
N GLN A 20 -3.22 -10.33 -0.38
CA GLN A 20 -3.70 -11.13 0.76
C GLN A 20 -2.83 -10.96 2.01
N ARG A 21 -2.34 -9.73 2.24
CA ARG A 21 -1.29 -9.43 3.20
C ARG A 21 -1.55 -9.95 4.62
N TYR A 22 -2.79 -9.85 5.10
CA TYR A 22 -3.17 -10.36 6.43
C TYR A 22 -3.62 -11.82 6.44
N GLU A 23 -4.00 -12.37 5.29
CA GLU A 23 -4.45 -13.77 5.15
C GLU A 23 -3.29 -14.71 4.84
N ASP A 24 -2.13 -14.18 4.49
CA ASP A 24 -0.93 -14.93 4.21
C ASP A 24 -0.36 -15.58 5.48
N ILE A 25 -0.78 -16.82 5.71
CA ILE A 25 -0.38 -17.66 6.86
C ILE A 25 0.95 -18.39 6.60
N GLU A 26 1.61 -18.15 5.45
CA GLU A 26 2.92 -18.74 5.19
C GLU A 26 4.02 -17.78 5.68
N PRO A 27 4.66 -18.03 6.84
CA PRO A 27 5.63 -17.10 7.45
C PRO A 27 6.96 -16.98 6.67
N GLY A 28 7.01 -17.46 5.42
CA GLY A 28 8.24 -17.62 4.65
C GLY A 28 9.24 -18.56 5.35
N ALA A 29 10.49 -18.53 4.86
CA ALA A 29 11.58 -19.26 5.51
C ALA A 29 11.94 -18.60 6.84
N SER A 30 11.64 -19.25 7.97
CA SER A 30 12.08 -18.78 9.28
C SER A 30 13.60 -18.89 9.40
N PHE A 31 14.26 -17.85 9.91
CA PHE A 31 15.67 -17.89 10.29
C PHE A 31 15.81 -17.78 11.82
N VAL A 32 16.84 -18.44 12.35
CA VAL A 32 17.17 -18.33 13.78
C VAL A 32 17.68 -16.91 14.02
N SER A 33 16.91 -16.12 14.76
CA SER A 33 17.31 -14.79 15.19
C SER A 33 18.02 -14.86 16.54
N ILE A 34 19.16 -14.17 16.65
CA ILE A 34 19.84 -14.00 17.94
C ILE A 34 19.18 -12.83 18.65
N VAL A 35 18.55 -13.08 19.80
CA VAL A 35 18.08 -12.01 20.69
C VAL A 35 19.33 -11.32 21.27
N PRO A 36 19.55 -10.02 21.00
CA PRO A 36 20.70 -9.32 21.54
C PRO A 36 20.65 -9.33 23.07
N ASN A 37 21.81 -9.35 23.71
CA ASN A 37 21.94 -9.27 25.17
C ASN A 37 21.82 -7.82 25.70
N SER A 38 21.27 -6.91 24.90
CA SER A 38 21.00 -5.52 25.23
C SER A 38 19.53 -5.19 24.99
N LEU A 39 19.09 -4.03 25.49
CA LEU A 39 17.77 -3.51 25.15
C LEU A 39 17.67 -3.36 23.63
N MET A 40 16.61 -3.90 23.03
CA MET A 40 16.24 -3.54 21.67
C MET A 40 15.60 -2.16 21.72
N ASP A 41 16.41 -1.12 21.49
CA ASP A 41 15.89 0.23 21.29
C ASP A 41 15.48 0.44 19.82
N GLN A 42 14.49 1.29 19.58
CA GLN A 42 13.94 1.55 18.24
C GLN A 42 15.00 2.05 17.24
N GLN A 43 15.99 2.83 17.70
CA GLN A 43 17.02 3.39 16.82
C GLN A 43 17.96 2.30 16.31
N SER A 44 18.37 1.37 17.18
CA SER A 44 19.18 0.22 16.81
C SER A 44 18.48 -0.68 15.80
N CYS A 45 17.18 -0.96 15.99
CA CYS A 45 16.38 -1.74 15.05
C CYS A 45 16.25 -1.04 13.68
N GLN A 46 15.99 0.27 13.67
CA GLN A 46 15.90 1.05 12.44
C GLN A 46 17.24 1.11 11.69
N ALA A 47 18.35 1.32 12.39
CA ALA A 47 19.69 1.35 11.78
C ALA A 47 20.08 0.01 11.15
N GLN A 48 19.69 -1.11 11.76
CA GLN A 48 19.90 -2.45 11.18
C GLN A 48 19.04 -2.67 9.91
N MET A 49 17.83 -2.12 9.87
CA MET A 49 16.95 -2.22 8.70
C MET A 49 17.50 -1.42 7.50
N GLU A 50 18.05 -0.22 7.75
CA GLU A 50 18.62 0.65 6.71
C GLU A 50 19.91 0.09 6.09
N GLN A 51 20.69 -0.70 6.83
CA GLN A 51 21.94 -1.31 6.32
C GLN A 51 21.70 -2.49 5.37
N SER A 52 20.54 -3.13 5.44
CA SER A 52 20.25 -4.37 4.70
C SER A 52 19.72 -4.17 3.28
N THR A 53 19.47 -2.93 2.86
CA THR A 53 18.86 -2.64 1.56
C THR A 53 19.83 -2.06 0.55
N HIS A 54 19.57 -2.33 -0.72
CA HIS A 54 20.24 -1.63 -1.82
C HIS A 54 20.09 -0.11 -1.64
N PRO A 55 21.13 0.70 -1.96
CA PRO A 55 21.20 2.11 -1.59
C PRO A 55 20.06 2.98 -2.15
N GLU A 56 19.43 2.55 -3.24
CA GLU A 56 18.30 3.25 -3.88
C GLU A 56 16.95 2.91 -3.20
N TRP A 57 16.90 1.81 -2.45
CA TRP A 57 15.69 1.29 -1.81
C TRP A 57 15.64 1.68 -0.34
N LYS A 58 14.54 2.33 0.05
CA LYS A 58 14.21 2.56 1.46
C LYS A 58 13.28 1.46 1.94
N ARG A 59 13.63 0.84 3.06
CA ARG A 59 12.80 -0.16 3.75
C ARG A 59 11.92 0.50 4.79
N TYR A 60 10.65 0.13 4.79
CA TYR A 60 9.69 0.48 5.83
C TYR A 60 9.03 -0.80 6.34
N CYS A 61 8.36 -0.69 7.49
CA CYS A 61 7.52 -1.75 8.02
C CYS A 61 6.10 -1.21 8.18
N SER A 62 5.12 -2.08 7.93
CA SER A 62 3.73 -1.76 8.29
C SER A 62 3.60 -1.63 9.81
N PRO A 63 2.93 -0.59 10.34
CA PRO A 63 2.85 -0.31 11.77
C PRO A 63 2.25 -1.45 12.62
N THR A 64 1.34 -2.24 12.06
CA THR A 64 0.56 -3.23 12.83
C THR A 64 1.11 -4.65 12.79
N GLU A 65 1.72 -5.04 11.67
CA GLU A 65 2.15 -6.42 11.43
C GLU A 65 3.69 -6.57 11.35
N GLY A 66 4.42 -5.47 11.17
CA GLY A 66 5.88 -5.46 11.04
C GLY A 66 6.43 -5.99 9.70
N ARG A 67 5.57 -6.41 8.76
CA ARG A 67 6.00 -6.87 7.43
C ARG A 67 6.67 -5.74 6.65
N PRO A 68 7.82 -6.01 6.01
CA PRO A 68 8.55 -4.98 5.28
C PRO A 68 7.91 -4.67 3.94
N TYR A 69 8.04 -3.43 3.52
CA TYR A 69 7.86 -3.00 2.14
C TYR A 69 8.99 -2.04 1.77
N TYR A 70 9.21 -1.88 0.48
CA TYR A 70 10.34 -1.13 -0.05
C TYR A 70 9.87 -0.07 -1.04
N TRP A 71 10.57 1.07 -1.04
CA TRP A 71 10.24 2.21 -1.88
C TRP A 71 11.51 2.84 -2.48
N ILE A 72 11.48 3.14 -3.77
CA ILE A 72 12.48 3.98 -4.46
C ILE A 72 11.91 5.40 -4.60
N PRO A 73 12.47 6.41 -3.91
CA PRO A 73 11.97 7.79 -3.96
C PRO A 73 12.01 8.44 -5.34
N ASP A 74 13.07 8.21 -6.10
CA ASP A 74 13.28 8.93 -7.37
C ASP A 74 12.33 8.46 -8.48
N LEU A 75 11.84 7.21 -8.36
CA LEU A 75 10.98 6.57 -9.36
C LEU A 75 9.53 6.38 -8.88
N ASN A 76 9.24 6.67 -7.60
CA ASN A 76 7.98 6.33 -6.95
C ASN A 76 7.58 4.85 -7.12
N VAL A 77 8.56 3.94 -7.02
CA VAL A 77 8.34 2.50 -7.15
C VAL A 77 8.23 1.87 -5.76
N PHE A 78 7.15 1.13 -5.53
CA PHE A 78 6.89 0.37 -4.31
C PHE A 78 6.89 -1.13 -4.59
N THR A 79 7.27 -1.91 -3.58
CA THR A 79 7.16 -3.37 -3.62
C THR A 79 7.12 -3.97 -2.22
N GLU A 80 6.38 -5.07 -2.07
CA GLU A 80 6.44 -5.94 -0.88
C GLU A 80 7.40 -7.11 -1.10
N SER A 81 7.86 -7.32 -2.33
CA SER A 81 8.78 -8.41 -2.65
C SER A 81 10.16 -8.11 -2.05
N ASP A 82 10.82 -9.15 -1.56
CA ASP A 82 12.11 -9.03 -0.90
C ASP A 82 13.22 -8.62 -1.89
N VAL A 83 13.53 -7.32 -1.91
CA VAL A 83 14.57 -6.73 -2.78
C VAL A 83 15.99 -7.11 -2.40
N THR A 84 16.20 -7.79 -1.25
CA THR A 84 17.52 -8.36 -0.90
C THR A 84 17.85 -9.59 -1.75
N LYS A 85 16.83 -10.22 -2.34
CA LYS A 85 17.00 -11.32 -3.31
C LYS A 85 17.34 -10.72 -4.68
N GLU A 86 18.56 -10.93 -5.13
CA GLU A 86 19.10 -10.43 -6.40
C GLU A 86 18.21 -10.72 -7.63
N HIS A 87 17.54 -11.88 -7.69
CA HIS A 87 16.60 -12.18 -8.78
C HIS A 87 15.30 -11.35 -8.74
N VAL A 88 14.81 -11.03 -7.54
CA VAL A 88 13.65 -10.14 -7.33
C VAL A 88 14.02 -8.72 -7.73
N LEU A 89 15.16 -8.23 -7.25
CA LEU A 89 15.66 -6.89 -7.58
C LEU A 89 15.77 -6.68 -9.10
N ARG A 90 16.43 -7.62 -9.79
CA ARG A 90 16.57 -7.55 -11.26
C ARG A 90 15.22 -7.54 -11.95
N ARG A 91 14.29 -8.39 -11.50
CA ARG A 91 12.93 -8.47 -12.06
C ARG A 91 12.21 -7.14 -11.91
N ILE A 92 12.19 -6.59 -10.70
CA ILE A 92 11.54 -5.31 -10.40
C ILE A 92 12.15 -4.18 -11.24
N GLY A 93 13.48 -4.12 -11.34
CA GLY A 93 14.16 -3.11 -12.15
C GLY A 93 13.74 -3.16 -13.62
N GLN A 94 13.65 -4.36 -14.19
CA GLN A 94 13.18 -4.53 -15.57
C GLN A 94 11.71 -4.14 -15.74
N CYS A 95 10.80 -4.57 -14.84
CA CYS A 95 9.38 -4.18 -14.89
C CYS A 95 9.21 -2.66 -14.75
N ALA A 96 9.91 -2.05 -13.80
CA ALA A 96 9.87 -0.62 -13.56
C ALA A 96 10.31 0.15 -14.81
N GLN A 97 11.38 -0.29 -15.48
CA GLN A 97 11.84 0.31 -16.72
C GLN A 97 10.80 0.21 -17.84
N GLU A 98 10.15 -0.94 -18.02
CA GLU A 98 9.08 -1.11 -19.00
C GLU A 98 7.89 -0.17 -18.74
N ILE A 99 7.41 -0.10 -17.49
CA ILE A 99 6.31 0.77 -17.09
C ILE A 99 6.67 2.24 -17.27
N LEU A 100 7.85 2.65 -16.79
CA LEU A 100 8.33 4.03 -16.92
C LEU A 100 8.45 4.43 -18.39
N SER A 101 8.95 3.53 -19.25
CA SER A 101 9.06 3.78 -20.69
C SER A 101 7.69 3.96 -21.35
N ALA A 102 6.69 3.16 -20.95
CA ALA A 102 5.31 3.32 -21.42
C ALA A 102 4.68 4.66 -20.98
N LEU A 103 5.15 5.22 -19.87
CA LEU A 103 4.65 6.48 -19.30
C LEU A 103 5.40 7.73 -19.80
N GLN A 104 6.51 7.60 -20.56
CA GLN A 104 7.32 8.74 -21.01
C GLN A 104 6.59 9.76 -21.91
N GLY A 105 5.35 9.50 -22.31
CA GLY A 105 4.48 10.44 -23.04
C GLY A 105 3.35 11.08 -22.21
N SER A 106 3.13 10.66 -20.97
CA SER A 106 2.15 11.28 -20.08
C SER A 106 2.81 12.40 -19.28
N ASN A 107 2.10 13.50 -19.06
CA ASN A 107 2.55 14.51 -18.10
C ASN A 107 2.78 13.80 -16.77
N LYS A 108 3.92 14.06 -16.10
CA LYS A 108 4.34 13.42 -14.84
C LYS A 108 3.19 13.51 -13.83
N SER A 109 2.37 12.48 -13.81
CA SER A 109 1.17 12.43 -12.99
C SER A 109 1.60 12.01 -11.59
N ASP A 110 0.84 12.46 -10.61
CA ASP A 110 1.08 12.26 -9.19
C ASP A 110 0.71 10.81 -8.83
N TYR A 111 1.50 9.86 -9.31
CA TYR A 111 1.26 8.43 -9.09
C TYR A 111 2.46 7.67 -8.54
N ASP A 112 2.15 6.56 -7.89
CA ASP A 112 3.10 5.51 -7.52
C ASP A 112 2.96 4.29 -8.43
N ILE A 113 4.08 3.61 -8.68
CA ILE A 113 4.15 2.34 -9.40
C ILE A 113 4.33 1.24 -8.36
N VAL A 114 3.44 0.27 -8.32
CA VAL A 114 3.56 -0.84 -7.38
C VAL A 114 3.85 -2.13 -8.14
N LEU A 115 4.88 -2.85 -7.71
CA LEU A 115 5.36 -4.08 -8.33
C LEU A 115 5.40 -5.21 -7.30
N LYS A 116 4.95 -6.40 -7.69
CA LYS A 116 5.09 -7.62 -6.89
C LYS A 116 5.56 -8.76 -7.78
N VAL A 117 6.70 -9.34 -7.43
CA VAL A 117 7.24 -10.55 -8.06
C VAL A 117 6.66 -11.76 -7.35
N PRO A 118 5.86 -12.61 -8.02
CA PRO A 118 5.31 -13.81 -7.40
C PRO A 118 6.42 -14.79 -6.97
N GLU A 119 6.23 -15.46 -5.83
CA GLU A 119 7.16 -16.48 -5.33
C GLU A 119 6.98 -17.84 -6.02
N THR A 120 6.78 -17.89 -7.34
CA THR A 120 6.62 -19.17 -8.06
C THR A 120 7.99 -19.75 -8.46
N ARG A 121 8.23 -21.01 -8.07
CA ARG A 121 9.47 -21.77 -8.35
C ARG A 121 9.68 -22.11 -9.84
N GLU A 122 8.65 -21.97 -10.67
CA GLU A 122 8.70 -22.33 -12.09
C GLU A 122 8.75 -21.09 -12.96
N GLY A 123 9.97 -20.64 -13.29
CA GLY A 123 10.43 -20.05 -14.56
C GLY A 123 9.63 -19.00 -15.34
N GLY A 124 8.41 -18.64 -14.93
CA GLY A 124 7.53 -17.67 -15.55
C GLY A 124 7.94 -16.27 -15.12
N GLY A 125 8.31 -15.46 -16.10
CA GLY A 125 8.81 -14.11 -15.89
C GLY A 125 7.72 -13.07 -15.61
N THR A 126 6.77 -13.36 -14.74
CA THR A 126 5.65 -12.45 -14.48
C THR A 126 5.99 -11.41 -13.42
N CYS A 127 5.31 -10.26 -13.50
CA CYS A 127 5.46 -9.14 -12.59
C CYS A 127 4.09 -8.50 -12.41
N ASN A 128 3.51 -8.69 -11.23
CA ASN A 128 2.21 -8.13 -10.92
C ASN A 128 2.37 -6.63 -10.70
N TYR A 129 1.45 -5.83 -11.24
CA TYR A 129 1.51 -4.38 -11.11
C TYR A 129 0.15 -3.71 -11.00
N TYR A 130 0.17 -2.52 -10.41
CA TYR A 130 -0.86 -1.49 -10.50
C TYR A 130 -0.21 -0.11 -10.31
N LEU A 131 -0.92 0.93 -10.68
CA LEU A 131 -0.53 2.31 -10.44
C LEU A 131 -1.53 2.97 -9.49
N VAL A 132 -1.04 3.85 -8.62
CA VAL A 132 -1.82 4.55 -7.60
C VAL A 132 -1.89 6.02 -8.00
N ASP A 133 -3.04 6.52 -8.44
CA ASP A 133 -3.22 7.94 -8.77
C ASP A 133 -3.69 8.70 -7.54
N HIS A 134 -2.82 9.53 -6.99
CA HIS A 134 -3.12 10.35 -5.81
C HIS A 134 -4.01 11.55 -6.10
N SER A 135 -4.14 11.96 -7.37
CA SER A 135 -5.01 13.08 -7.74
C SER A 135 -6.49 12.67 -7.76
N SER A 136 -6.78 11.46 -8.21
CA SER A 136 -8.15 10.92 -8.25
C SER A 136 -8.48 10.02 -7.06
N GLU A 137 -7.49 9.71 -6.21
CA GLU A 137 -7.59 8.73 -5.11
C GLU A 137 -8.12 7.37 -5.62
N THR A 138 -7.57 6.89 -6.73
CA THR A 138 -7.92 5.60 -7.37
C THR A 138 -6.67 4.83 -7.80
N VAL A 139 -6.85 3.55 -8.14
CA VAL A 139 -5.83 2.76 -8.83
C VAL A 139 -6.16 2.57 -10.32
N PHE A 140 -5.13 2.40 -11.14
CA PHE A 140 -5.27 2.17 -12.58
C PHE A 140 -4.13 1.29 -13.13
N TRP A 141 -4.22 0.94 -14.41
CA TRP A 141 -3.25 0.11 -15.13
C TRP A 141 -2.86 0.76 -16.45
N LEU A 142 -1.75 0.29 -17.06
CA LEU A 142 -1.29 0.81 -18.36
C LEU A 142 -2.19 0.40 -19.52
N ARG A 143 -2.98 -0.66 -19.33
CA ARG A 143 -3.85 -1.25 -20.34
C ARG A 143 -5.27 -1.27 -19.83
N GLU A 144 -6.23 -1.24 -20.76
CA GLU A 144 -7.63 -1.47 -20.43
C GLU A 144 -7.80 -2.90 -19.92
N VAL A 145 -8.38 -3.03 -18.73
CA VAL A 145 -8.68 -4.32 -18.10
C VAL A 145 -10.10 -4.30 -17.57
N SER A 146 -10.82 -5.41 -17.75
CA SER A 146 -12.21 -5.50 -17.29
C SER A 146 -12.27 -5.73 -15.77
N THR A 147 -13.31 -5.20 -15.11
CA THR A 147 -13.53 -5.45 -13.68
C THR A 147 -13.63 -6.95 -13.37
N THR A 148 -14.23 -7.73 -14.28
CA THR A 148 -14.35 -9.19 -14.14
C THR A 148 -12.99 -9.88 -14.18
N THR A 149 -12.06 -9.44 -15.02
CA THR A 149 -10.69 -9.96 -15.08
C THR A 149 -9.94 -9.70 -13.78
N LEU A 150 -10.15 -8.53 -13.19
CA LEU A 150 -9.56 -8.15 -11.90
C LEU A 150 -10.26 -8.76 -10.68
N GLY A 151 -11.39 -9.44 -10.86
CA GLY A 151 -12.20 -9.94 -9.74
C GLY A 151 -13.03 -8.84 -9.02
N LEU A 152 -13.09 -7.62 -9.57
CA LEU A 152 -13.94 -6.56 -9.05
C LEU A 152 -15.43 -6.81 -9.39
N PRO A 153 -16.37 -6.38 -8.53
CA PRO A 153 -17.79 -6.38 -8.85
C PRO A 153 -18.10 -5.62 -10.14
N LYS A 154 -19.20 -5.99 -10.81
CA LYS A 154 -19.67 -5.23 -11.98
C LYS A 154 -20.14 -3.84 -11.53
N ALA A 155 -19.51 -2.81 -12.06
CA ALA A 155 -19.93 -1.44 -11.85
C ALA A 155 -21.29 -1.16 -12.54
N ARG A 156 -22.10 -0.30 -11.91
CA ARG A 156 -23.43 0.09 -12.42
C ARG A 156 -23.43 1.49 -13.06
N SER A 157 -22.35 2.25 -12.84
CA SER A 157 -22.11 3.59 -13.34
C SER A 157 -20.62 3.92 -13.19
N SER A 158 -20.15 4.99 -13.83
CA SER A 158 -18.77 5.46 -13.66
C SER A 158 -18.46 5.84 -12.21
N ASN A 159 -19.41 6.43 -11.49
CA ASN A 159 -19.23 6.74 -10.07
C ASN A 159 -19.10 5.47 -9.23
N HIS A 160 -19.89 4.42 -9.52
CA HIS A 160 -19.74 3.14 -8.82
C HIS A 160 -18.36 2.52 -9.11
N LEU A 161 -17.87 2.59 -10.35
CA LEU A 161 -16.52 2.12 -10.68
C LEU A 161 -15.45 2.92 -9.93
N GLN A 162 -15.56 4.25 -9.90
CA GLN A 162 -14.61 5.10 -9.17
C GLN A 162 -14.58 4.75 -7.68
N LEU A 163 -15.74 4.48 -7.07
CA LEU A 163 -15.84 4.08 -5.67
C LEU A 163 -15.16 2.73 -5.40
N LEU A 164 -15.23 1.76 -6.32
CA LEU A 164 -14.53 0.47 -6.22
C LEU A 164 -13.01 0.63 -6.37
N LEU A 165 -12.56 1.47 -7.31
CA LEU A 165 -11.14 1.73 -7.50
C LEU A 165 -10.54 2.57 -6.36
N SER A 166 -11.34 3.44 -5.73
CA SER A 166 -10.93 4.22 -4.58
C SER A 166 -10.76 3.36 -3.32
N GLU A 167 -11.62 2.36 -3.12
CA GLU A 167 -11.44 1.36 -2.05
C GLU A 167 -10.08 0.66 -2.19
N GLN A 168 -9.71 0.26 -3.41
CA GLN A 168 -8.41 -0.34 -3.69
C GLN A 168 -7.24 0.62 -3.46
N PHE A 169 -7.41 1.92 -3.76
CA PHE A 169 -6.42 2.95 -3.40
C PHE A 169 -6.18 2.99 -1.89
N TRP A 170 -7.23 2.90 -1.08
CA TRP A 170 -7.09 2.90 0.38
C TRP A 170 -6.49 1.59 0.91
N VAL A 171 -6.79 0.45 0.29
CA VAL A 171 -6.09 -0.83 0.57
C VAL A 171 -4.58 -0.69 0.33
N HIS A 172 -4.16 0.01 -0.72
CA HIS A 172 -2.74 0.30 -0.92
C HIS A 172 -2.15 1.12 0.24
N TYR A 173 -2.84 2.17 0.69
CA TYR A 173 -2.40 2.99 1.84
C TYR A 173 -2.34 2.20 3.15
N GLU A 174 -3.19 1.19 3.31
CA GLU A 174 -3.16 0.29 4.44
C GLU A 174 -1.96 -0.67 4.37
N TYR A 175 -1.69 -1.27 3.21
CA TYR A 175 -0.62 -2.27 3.07
C TYR A 175 0.77 -1.64 2.97
N MET A 176 0.89 -0.53 2.24
CA MET A 176 2.15 0.18 1.99
C MET A 176 1.93 1.69 2.16
N PRO A 177 1.74 2.18 3.40
CA PRO A 177 1.48 3.59 3.65
C PRO A 177 2.59 4.46 3.03
N PRO A 178 2.30 5.34 2.06
CA PRO A 178 3.36 6.02 1.33
C PRO A 178 4.10 7.05 2.21
N PRO A 179 5.42 6.93 2.43
CA PRO A 179 6.20 7.85 3.29
C PRO A 179 6.29 9.28 2.75
N HIS A 180 6.07 9.47 1.44
CA HIS A 180 6.18 10.77 0.78
C HIS A 180 4.85 11.55 0.79
N ARG A 181 3.80 11.02 1.43
CA ARG A 181 2.48 11.65 1.51
C ARG A 181 2.22 12.16 2.92
N ASP A 182 1.82 13.43 3.03
CA ASP A 182 1.35 14.00 4.29
C ASP A 182 -0.18 14.11 4.26
N LEU A 183 -0.84 13.11 4.85
CA LEU A 183 -2.30 13.09 4.98
C LEU A 183 -2.82 13.68 6.31
N ARG A 184 -2.02 14.45 7.06
CA ARG A 184 -2.49 15.10 8.31
C ARG A 184 -3.73 15.94 8.09
N ARG A 185 -3.81 16.63 6.94
CA ARG A 185 -5.01 17.42 6.60
C ARG A 185 -6.23 16.53 6.40
N ASN A 186 -6.07 15.38 5.75
CA ASN A 186 -7.15 14.43 5.50
C ASN A 186 -7.60 13.79 6.82
N ALA A 187 -6.66 13.42 7.69
CA ALA A 187 -6.95 12.92 9.04
C ALA A 187 -7.71 13.95 9.90
N LYS A 188 -7.34 15.24 9.82
CA LYS A 188 -8.11 16.31 10.49
C LYS A 188 -9.52 16.46 9.93
N LYS A 189 -9.72 16.27 8.62
CA LYS A 189 -11.07 16.27 8.03
C LYS A 189 -11.88 15.09 8.54
N LEU A 190 -11.30 13.89 8.57
CA LEU A 190 -11.96 12.70 9.11
C LEU A 190 -12.35 12.90 10.58
N LEU A 191 -11.46 13.48 11.40
CA LEU A 191 -11.77 13.81 12.79
C LEU A 191 -12.98 14.77 12.91
N ALA A 192 -13.09 15.76 12.02
CA ALA A 192 -14.25 16.66 11.98
C ALA A 192 -15.53 15.94 11.51
N THR A 193 -15.41 15.01 10.55
CA THR A 193 -16.53 14.16 10.11
C THR A 193 -17.03 13.27 11.25
N LEU A 194 -16.14 12.58 11.96
CA LEU A 194 -16.50 11.76 13.13
C LEU A 194 -17.16 12.60 14.24
N GLY A 195 -16.70 13.83 14.47
CA GLY A 195 -17.37 14.76 15.38
C GLY A 195 -18.79 15.12 14.93
N THR A 196 -18.99 15.31 13.62
CA THR A 196 -20.32 15.57 13.05
C THR A 196 -21.25 14.36 13.22
N PHE A 197 -20.74 13.16 12.94
CA PHE A 197 -21.45 11.90 13.14
C PHE A 197 -21.83 11.65 14.60
N SER A 198 -20.92 11.94 15.55
CA SER A 198 -21.20 11.84 16.98
C SER A 198 -22.36 12.75 17.42
N ILE A 199 -22.39 13.99 16.90
CA ILE A 199 -23.48 14.94 17.18
C ILE A 199 -24.79 14.45 16.57
N ASP A 200 -24.79 13.95 15.33
CA ASP A 200 -25.99 13.41 14.67
C ASP A 200 -26.55 12.19 15.43
N ALA A 201 -25.69 11.22 15.76
CA ALA A 201 -26.05 10.01 16.48
C ALA A 201 -26.62 10.28 17.89
N SER A 202 -26.14 11.33 18.56
CA SER A 202 -26.62 11.69 19.90
C SER A 202 -27.88 12.57 19.90
N SER A 203 -28.13 13.33 18.82
CA SER A 203 -29.21 14.33 18.77
C SER A 203 -30.42 13.91 17.93
N SER A 204 -30.30 12.90 17.07
CA SER A 204 -31.35 12.48 16.13
C SER A 204 -31.77 11.03 16.34
N SER A 205 -33.08 10.79 16.49
CA SER A 205 -33.66 9.43 16.51
C SER A 205 -33.62 8.74 15.14
N GLY A 206 -33.31 9.48 14.07
CA GLY A 206 -33.16 8.99 12.70
C GLY A 206 -31.78 9.37 12.14
N SER A 207 -30.75 9.21 12.96
CA SER A 207 -29.34 9.45 12.61
C SER A 207 -28.99 8.78 11.28
N VAL A 208 -28.21 9.48 10.46
CA VAL A 208 -27.61 8.96 9.22
C VAL A 208 -26.14 8.63 9.41
N SER A 209 -25.62 8.78 10.63
CA SER A 209 -24.28 8.34 11.00
C SER A 209 -24.11 6.83 10.76
N PRO A 210 -23.01 6.39 10.15
CA PRO A 210 -22.68 4.97 10.03
C PRO A 210 -22.26 4.33 11.38
N PHE A 211 -21.93 5.16 12.39
CA PHE A 211 -21.48 4.72 13.70
C PHE A 211 -22.40 5.23 14.82
N ASP A 212 -22.41 4.51 15.93
CA ASP A 212 -22.98 5.05 17.16
C ASP A 212 -22.09 6.14 17.78
N GLN A 213 -22.61 6.82 18.81
CA GLN A 213 -21.89 7.90 19.48
C GLN A 213 -20.57 7.40 20.11
N GLY A 214 -20.58 6.21 20.73
CA GLY A 214 -19.42 5.66 21.43
C GLY A 214 -18.30 5.26 20.47
N GLU A 215 -18.65 4.69 19.33
CA GLU A 215 -17.74 4.40 18.22
C GLU A 215 -17.11 5.69 17.68
N CYS A 216 -17.90 6.72 17.40
CA CYS A 216 -17.39 8.01 16.94
C CYS A 216 -16.38 8.62 17.94
N GLU A 217 -16.69 8.59 19.23
CA GLU A 217 -15.82 9.10 20.30
C GLU A 217 -14.52 8.28 20.39
N MET A 218 -14.61 6.95 20.27
CA MET A 218 -13.46 6.05 20.28
C MET A 218 -12.54 6.31 19.09
N TYR A 219 -13.07 6.33 17.87
CA TYR A 219 -12.29 6.58 16.65
C TYR A 219 -11.69 7.99 16.64
N SER A 220 -12.45 9.00 17.09
CA SER A 220 -11.94 10.37 17.20
C SER A 220 -10.76 10.46 18.15
N ARG A 221 -10.82 9.78 19.30
CA ARG A 221 -9.74 9.76 20.29
C ARG A 221 -8.51 9.06 19.74
N ALA A 222 -8.67 7.90 19.11
CA ALA A 222 -7.57 7.15 18.50
C ALA A 222 -6.87 7.98 17.41
N LEU A 223 -7.64 8.58 16.49
CA LEU A 223 -7.10 9.40 15.41
C LEU A 223 -6.40 10.67 15.93
N ALA A 224 -6.95 11.32 16.97
CA ALA A 224 -6.31 12.47 17.60
C ALA A 224 -4.97 12.10 18.27
N GLN A 225 -4.87 10.91 18.86
CA GLN A 225 -3.64 10.41 19.46
C GLN A 225 -2.56 10.16 18.39
N VAL A 226 -2.93 9.53 17.28
CA VAL A 226 -2.01 9.30 16.15
C VAL A 226 -1.58 10.63 15.52
N LEU A 227 -2.49 11.59 15.32
CA LEU A 227 -2.14 12.93 14.83
C LEU A 227 -1.17 13.69 15.72
N SER A 228 -1.17 13.43 17.03
CA SER A 228 -0.34 14.14 18.00
C SER A 228 1.03 13.49 18.18
N ASN A 229 1.12 12.17 18.07
CA ASN A 229 2.31 11.41 18.47
C ASN A 229 2.89 10.52 17.37
N GLY A 230 2.09 10.15 16.37
CA GLY A 230 2.49 9.26 15.29
C GLY A 230 3.28 9.96 14.19
N ASP A 231 3.98 9.17 13.40
CA ASP A 231 4.66 9.65 12.20
C ASP A 231 3.73 9.65 10.97
N LEU A 232 4.29 9.95 9.79
CA LEU A 232 3.50 9.97 8.55
C LEU A 232 2.98 8.58 8.16
N ILE A 233 3.74 7.51 8.44
CA ILE A 233 3.34 6.14 8.15
C ILE A 233 2.13 5.77 9.01
N ASP A 234 2.17 6.09 10.30
CA ASP A 234 1.05 5.83 11.22
C ASP A 234 -0.23 6.54 10.75
N ILE A 235 -0.12 7.81 10.38
CA ILE A 235 -1.26 8.63 9.94
C ILE A 235 -1.83 8.10 8.62
N ASN A 236 -0.97 7.79 7.66
CA ASN A 236 -1.38 7.29 6.35
C ASN A 236 -2.01 5.90 6.47
N TRP A 237 -1.46 5.03 7.33
CA TRP A 237 -2.01 3.72 7.64
C TRP A 237 -3.41 3.82 8.26
N CYS A 238 -3.60 4.70 9.26
CA CYS A 238 -4.91 4.88 9.90
C CYS A 238 -5.98 5.33 8.90
N LEU A 239 -5.63 6.21 7.95
CA LEU A 239 -6.55 6.62 6.89
C LEU A 239 -6.80 5.50 5.88
N GLY A 240 -5.76 4.73 5.51
CA GLY A 240 -5.91 3.51 4.71
C GLY A 240 -6.93 2.58 5.34
N GLN A 241 -6.69 2.17 6.59
CA GLN A 241 -7.53 1.26 7.36
C GLN A 241 -8.99 1.72 7.45
N TYR A 242 -9.22 3.00 7.73
CA TYR A 242 -10.56 3.57 7.86
C TYR A 242 -11.34 3.48 6.54
N ASN A 243 -10.70 3.82 5.42
CA ASN A 243 -11.38 3.90 4.13
C ASN A 243 -11.40 2.59 3.34
N SER A 244 -10.57 1.59 3.68
CA SER A 244 -10.50 0.30 2.98
C SER A 244 -11.52 -0.72 3.49
N HIS A 245 -11.92 -0.66 4.77
CA HIS A 245 -12.83 -1.64 5.39
C HIS A 245 -14.25 -1.12 5.62
N GLU A 246 -14.54 0.13 5.27
CA GLU A 246 -15.89 0.69 5.36
C GLU A 246 -16.61 0.61 4.02
N ARG A 247 -17.42 -0.45 3.86
CA ARG A 247 -18.67 -0.43 3.06
C ARG A 247 -19.55 -1.66 3.29
#